data_AF-A0A1V4LGL2-F1
#
_entry.id   AF-A0A1V4LGL2-F1
#
_cell.length_a   1.000
_cell.length_b   1.000
_cell.length_c   1.000
_cell.angle_alpha   90.00
_cell.angle_beta   90.00
_cell.angle_gamma   90.00
#
_symmetry.space_group_name_H-M   'P 1'
#
loop_
_entity.id
_entity.type
_entity.pdbx_description
1 polymer ?
#
loop_
_entity_poly.entity_id
_entity_poly.type
_entity_poly.pdbx_seq_one_letter_code
_entity_poly.pdbx_strand_id
1 'polypeptide(L)'
;MKAAVPVKNKAERRPTCPHCKKRFRTTSTKAIFCSRPCKDKATADKRRIKYVEKAADSAFMKQLAFEASRAGTYEIFTGLQNAPESLAELYRLYAFKLKACQYGESRTYELSHICPAQGEDNIGLYHPQNLVVAPMAMNRAHGNAHYGAGLSIDRNKLQSRYLIEKGTKQSAIIAGIIRFIGADVVAQAVKIAGIKPRERVITLAWLRDHLDPAIEQHRLWLEGMDDMQTPALKALKLVVQGKEESGFKIETRKWSQFEVLYQELSRHAQHRPDLIPVMNAVQSFISDRLDATGCYDWLSVHTMDEVIQYLPDNFVTPVQLQGLFDVLHGASAEAFLQAVGTVPARSPVVILATLPMPTRSSPSLSFLADARSFADELDTDYVPDIPPTLLPGHTLAYEQCDPLPW
;
A
#
# COMPACT_ATOMS: atom_id res chain seq x y z
N MET A 1 -29.82 52.89 -51.26
CA MET A 1 -29.46 53.15 -49.85
C MET A 1 -29.53 51.82 -49.10
N LYS A 2 -28.40 51.25 -48.66
CA LYS A 2 -28.41 50.01 -47.85
C LYS A 2 -28.72 50.36 -46.40
N ALA A 3 -29.81 49.83 -45.87
CA ALA A 3 -30.20 50.02 -44.47
C ALA A 3 -29.13 49.43 -43.53
N ALA A 4 -28.68 50.23 -42.57
CA ALA A 4 -27.75 49.80 -41.53
C ALA A 4 -28.47 48.83 -40.57
N VAL A 5 -27.93 47.61 -40.46
CA VAL A 5 -28.44 46.61 -39.52
C VAL A 5 -28.10 47.07 -38.09
N PRO A 6 -29.07 47.09 -37.16
CA PRO A 6 -28.81 47.50 -35.78
C PRO A 6 -27.84 46.53 -35.10
N VAL A 7 -26.70 47.04 -34.66
CA VAL A 7 -25.69 46.27 -33.92
C VAL A 7 -26.30 45.89 -32.56
N LYS A 8 -26.68 44.62 -32.41
CA LYS A 8 -27.10 44.06 -31.11
C LYS A 8 -25.88 44.02 -30.18
N ASN A 9 -25.71 45.05 -29.36
CA ASN A 9 -24.71 45.08 -28.30
C ASN A 9 -25.03 43.98 -27.28
N LYS A 10 -24.12 43.01 -27.12
CA LYS A 10 -24.25 41.95 -26.12
C LYS A 10 -24.21 42.59 -24.73
N ALA A 11 -25.17 42.24 -23.87
CA ALA A 11 -25.23 42.72 -22.50
C ALA A 11 -23.92 42.40 -21.75
N GLU A 12 -23.26 43.45 -21.25
CA GLU A 12 -22.03 43.33 -20.47
C GLU A 12 -22.37 43.05 -19.00
N ARG A 13 -21.76 42.00 -18.44
CA ARG A 13 -21.90 41.62 -17.03
C ARG A 13 -20.62 41.88 -16.26
N ARG A 14 -20.75 42.08 -14.94
CA ARG A 14 -19.64 42.36 -14.03
C ARG A 14 -19.53 41.36 -12.86
N PRO A 15 -19.29 40.06 -13.12
CA PRO A 15 -19.10 39.07 -12.06
C PRO A 15 -17.87 39.37 -11.19
N THR A 16 -17.87 38.83 -9.96
CA THR A 16 -16.72 38.87 -9.04
C THR A 16 -15.94 37.57 -9.17
N CYS A 17 -14.62 37.66 -9.42
CA CYS A 17 -13.77 36.49 -9.54
C CYS A 17 -13.65 35.76 -8.19
N PRO A 18 -13.96 34.45 -8.09
CA PRO A 18 -13.87 33.72 -6.81
C PRO A 18 -12.46 33.65 -6.21
N HIS A 19 -11.42 33.72 -7.05
CA HIS A 19 -10.01 33.63 -6.65
C HIS A 19 -9.47 34.97 -6.13
N CYS A 20 -9.35 35.99 -6.99
CA CYS A 20 -8.76 37.27 -6.60
C CYS A 20 -9.77 38.27 -6.01
N LYS A 21 -11.05 37.90 -5.92
CA LYS A 21 -12.17 38.74 -5.45
C LYS A 21 -12.39 40.06 -6.22
N LYS A 22 -11.69 40.26 -7.35
CA LYS A 22 -11.87 41.44 -8.21
C LYS A 22 -13.09 41.27 -9.12
N ARG A 23 -13.88 42.33 -9.29
CA ARG A 23 -14.91 42.41 -10.32
C ARG A 23 -14.26 42.54 -11.69
N PHE A 24 -14.79 41.86 -12.70
CA PHE A 24 -14.31 41.93 -14.08
C PHE A 24 -15.46 42.02 -15.06
N ARG A 25 -15.21 42.62 -16.22
CA ARG A 25 -16.22 42.77 -17.27
C ARG A 25 -16.16 41.59 -18.24
N THR A 26 -17.31 41.05 -18.62
CA THR A 26 -17.40 40.00 -19.63
C THR A 26 -18.76 40.03 -20.31
N THR A 27 -18.82 39.58 -21.56
CA THR A 27 -20.08 39.36 -22.30
C THR A 27 -20.52 37.90 -22.26
N SER A 28 -19.68 36.99 -21.74
CA SER A 28 -19.97 35.55 -21.66
C SER A 28 -20.65 35.20 -20.34
N THR A 29 -21.75 34.44 -20.41
CA THR A 29 -22.44 33.95 -19.21
C THR A 29 -21.65 32.87 -18.47
N LYS A 30 -20.74 32.17 -19.17
CA LYS A 30 -19.93 31.07 -18.65
C LYS A 30 -18.61 31.54 -18.01
N ALA A 31 -18.23 32.81 -18.17
CA ALA A 31 -16.98 33.34 -17.64
C ALA A 31 -17.09 33.60 -16.14
N ILE A 32 -16.37 32.78 -15.35
CA ILE A 32 -16.36 32.83 -13.87
C ILE A 32 -15.10 33.53 -13.32
N PHE A 33 -13.98 33.45 -14.03
CA PHE A 33 -12.69 34.00 -13.59
C PHE A 33 -12.28 35.20 -14.44
N CYS A 34 -11.62 36.18 -13.82
CA CYS A 34 -11.19 37.40 -14.50
C CYS A 34 -10.05 37.17 -15.50
N SER A 35 -9.29 36.08 -15.35
CA SER A 35 -8.14 35.75 -16.18
C SER A 35 -7.85 34.25 -16.15
N ARG A 36 -7.10 33.77 -17.14
CA ARG A 36 -6.64 32.38 -17.19
C ARG A 36 -5.78 32.00 -15.96
N PRO A 37 -4.81 32.82 -15.52
CA PRO A 37 -4.06 32.54 -14.29
C PRO A 37 -4.93 32.39 -13.05
N CYS A 38 -5.99 33.20 -12.89
CA CYS A 38 -6.91 33.06 -11.75
C CYS A 38 -7.72 31.75 -11.82
N LYS A 39 -8.10 31.32 -13.03
CA LYS A 39 -8.75 30.02 -13.21
C LYS A 39 -7.81 28.87 -12.87
N ASP A 40 -6.56 28.94 -13.34
CA ASP A 40 -5.58 27.88 -13.12
C ASP A 40 -5.19 27.78 -11.64
N LYS A 41 -4.97 28.92 -10.94
CA LYS A 41 -4.72 28.94 -9.49
C LYS A 41 -5.90 28.38 -8.69
N ALA A 42 -7.13 28.82 -8.97
CA ALA A 42 -8.32 28.27 -8.30
C ALA A 42 -8.49 26.77 -8.56
N THR A 43 -8.14 26.29 -9.75
CA THR A 43 -8.17 24.86 -10.08
C THR A 43 -7.08 24.10 -9.33
N ALA A 44 -5.89 24.68 -9.19
CA ALA A 44 -4.80 24.12 -8.40
C ALA A 44 -5.17 24.03 -6.91
N ASP A 45 -5.77 25.08 -6.33
CA ASP A 45 -6.23 25.09 -4.94
C ASP A 45 -7.28 23.99 -4.69
N LYS A 46 -8.27 23.86 -5.59
CA LYS A 46 -9.28 22.80 -5.51
C LYS A 46 -8.66 21.40 -5.58
N ARG A 47 -7.69 21.21 -6.48
CA ARG A 47 -6.98 19.93 -6.60
C ARG A 47 -6.17 19.63 -5.34
N ARG A 48 -5.49 20.62 -4.79
CA ARG A 48 -4.75 20.50 -3.54
C ARG A 48 -5.65 20.04 -2.40
N ILE A 49 -6.77 20.74 -2.17
CA ILE A 49 -7.74 20.38 -1.13
C ILE A 49 -8.19 18.93 -1.30
N LYS A 50 -8.59 18.55 -2.52
CA LYS A 50 -8.99 17.17 -2.85
C LYS A 50 -7.90 16.14 -2.54
N TYR A 51 -6.64 16.44 -2.82
CA TYR A 51 -5.53 15.52 -2.54
C TYR A 51 -5.24 15.41 -1.03
N VAL A 52 -5.33 16.51 -0.29
CA VAL A 52 -5.19 16.49 1.18
C VAL A 52 -6.31 15.70 1.83
N GLU A 53 -7.56 15.88 1.40
CA GLU A 53 -8.71 15.08 1.88
C GLU A 53 -8.49 13.59 1.60
N LYS A 54 -8.04 13.25 0.38
CA LYS A 54 -7.70 11.86 0.05
C LYS A 54 -6.64 11.27 0.96
N ALA A 55 -5.61 12.06 1.31
CA ALA A 55 -4.60 11.63 2.26
C ALA A 55 -5.21 11.37 3.63
N ALA A 56 -5.97 12.34 4.16
CA ALA A 56 -6.54 12.28 5.50
C ALA A 56 -7.38 11.01 5.74
N ASP A 57 -8.09 10.55 4.70
CA ASP A 57 -8.93 9.34 4.75
C ASP A 57 -8.21 8.03 4.39
N SER A 58 -6.93 8.09 4.04
CA SER A 58 -6.13 6.92 3.64
C SER A 58 -5.73 6.05 4.83
N ALA A 59 -5.52 4.74 4.59
CA ALA A 59 -4.97 3.84 5.60
C ALA A 59 -3.52 4.21 5.98
N PHE A 60 -2.78 4.78 5.03
CA PHE A 60 -1.42 5.25 5.23
C PHE A 60 -1.34 6.37 6.28
N MET A 61 -2.17 7.41 6.17
CA MET A 61 -2.17 8.49 7.18
C MET A 61 -2.60 8.00 8.57
N LYS A 62 -3.41 6.94 8.65
CA LYS A 62 -3.73 6.28 9.92
C LYS A 62 -2.53 5.57 10.53
N GLN A 63 -1.72 4.90 9.70
CA GLN A 63 -0.45 4.33 10.15
C GLN A 63 0.46 5.45 10.68
N LEU A 64 0.60 6.57 9.94
CA LEU A 64 1.40 7.69 10.42
C LEU A 64 0.89 8.24 11.75
N ALA A 65 -0.43 8.37 11.91
CA ALA A 65 -1.02 8.81 13.18
C ALA A 65 -0.77 7.84 14.34
N PHE A 66 -0.80 6.54 14.08
CA PHE A 66 -0.45 5.52 15.07
C PHE A 66 1.01 5.67 15.52
N GLU A 67 1.95 5.81 14.58
CA GLU A 67 3.38 5.93 14.88
C GLU A 67 3.71 7.27 15.57
N ALA A 68 3.04 8.35 15.18
CA ALA A 68 3.14 9.64 15.86
C ALA A 68 2.66 9.54 17.31
N SER A 69 1.52 8.86 17.54
CA SER A 69 0.99 8.62 18.88
C SER A 69 1.94 7.75 19.71
N ARG A 70 2.58 6.74 19.10
CA ARG A 70 3.54 5.85 19.76
C ARG A 70 4.82 6.58 20.17
N ALA A 71 5.30 7.48 19.32
CA ALA A 71 6.47 8.31 19.62
C ALA A 71 6.17 9.49 20.54
N GLY A 72 4.91 9.95 20.59
CA GLY A 72 4.47 11.08 21.42
C GLY A 72 4.80 12.46 20.84
N THR A 73 5.22 12.55 19.57
CA THR A 73 5.58 13.82 18.92
C THR A 73 5.38 13.77 17.41
N TYR A 74 5.05 14.91 16.79
CA TYR A 74 5.05 15.05 15.33
C TYR A 74 6.45 15.14 14.73
N GLU A 75 7.48 15.39 15.55
CA GLU A 75 8.86 15.59 15.09
C GLU A 75 9.50 14.34 14.50
N ILE A 76 8.89 13.15 14.65
CA ILE A 76 9.30 11.95 13.93
C ILE A 76 9.20 12.09 12.42
N PHE A 77 8.42 13.05 11.91
CA PHE A 77 8.30 13.34 10.48
C PHE A 77 9.28 14.41 10.00
N THR A 78 10.28 14.76 10.81
CA THR A 78 11.32 15.70 10.41
C THR A 78 12.06 15.20 9.17
N GLY A 79 12.33 16.10 8.24
CA GLY A 79 12.89 15.78 6.92
C GLY A 79 11.82 15.63 5.83
N LEU A 80 10.54 15.43 6.20
CA LEU A 80 9.45 15.31 5.21
C LEU A 80 8.83 16.66 4.81
N GLN A 81 9.09 17.75 5.54
CA GLN A 81 8.39 19.03 5.35
C GLN A 81 8.69 19.74 4.01
N ASN A 82 9.77 19.37 3.33
CA ASN A 82 10.16 19.95 2.04
C ASN A 82 10.42 18.88 0.98
N ALA A 83 10.01 17.63 1.22
CA ALA A 83 10.36 16.48 0.40
C ALA A 83 9.11 15.61 0.09
N PRO A 84 8.26 16.04 -0.85
CA PRO A 84 7.08 15.24 -1.24
C PRO A 84 7.46 13.87 -1.81
N GLU A 85 8.64 13.74 -2.40
CA GLU A 85 9.21 12.48 -2.90
C GLU A 85 9.48 11.50 -1.75
N SER A 86 10.05 11.97 -0.63
CA SER A 86 10.31 11.14 0.54
C SER A 86 9.02 10.66 1.20
N LEU A 87 7.98 11.51 1.28
CA LEU A 87 6.66 11.07 1.75
C LEU A 87 6.00 10.06 0.79
N ALA A 88 6.19 10.24 -0.52
CA ALA A 88 5.72 9.29 -1.51
C ALA A 88 6.48 7.94 -1.44
N GLU A 89 7.79 7.96 -1.19
CA GLU A 89 8.59 6.75 -0.94
C GLU A 89 8.14 6.04 0.34
N LEU A 90 7.84 6.78 1.40
CA LEU A 90 7.31 6.23 2.65
C LEU A 90 5.98 5.49 2.41
N TYR A 91 5.11 6.06 1.57
CA TYR A 91 3.90 5.37 1.14
C TYR A 91 4.19 4.10 0.33
N ARG A 92 5.20 4.12 -0.56
CA ARG A 92 5.60 2.93 -1.32
C ARG A 92 6.12 1.82 -0.40
N LEU A 93 6.87 2.15 0.65
CA LEU A 93 7.29 1.18 1.68
C LEU A 93 6.10 0.59 2.42
N TYR A 94 5.15 1.42 2.83
CA TYR A 94 3.91 0.95 3.43
C TYR A 94 3.15 0.01 2.47
N ALA A 95 3.03 0.36 1.19
CA ALA A 95 2.38 -0.46 0.18
C ALA A 95 3.13 -1.77 -0.08
N PHE A 96 4.47 -1.73 -0.09
CA PHE A 96 5.32 -2.91 -0.22
C PHE A 96 5.13 -3.87 0.96
N LYS A 97 5.13 -3.36 2.20
CA LYS A 97 4.80 -4.13 3.40
C LYS A 97 3.43 -4.80 3.30
N LEU A 98 2.41 -4.08 2.81
CA LEU A 98 1.09 -4.67 2.59
C LEU A 98 1.14 -5.77 1.53
N LYS A 99 1.83 -5.55 0.40
CA LYS A 99 2.00 -6.55 -0.66
C LYS A 99 2.70 -7.81 -0.14
N ALA A 100 3.77 -7.65 0.63
CA ALA A 100 4.52 -8.74 1.25
C ALA A 100 3.67 -9.54 2.25
N CYS A 101 2.74 -8.87 2.93
CA CYS A 101 1.73 -9.47 3.82
C CYS A 101 0.44 -9.89 3.10
N GLN A 102 0.45 -10.02 1.76
CA GLN A 102 -0.71 -10.42 0.96
C GLN A 102 -1.97 -9.57 1.27
N TYR A 103 -1.76 -8.27 1.44
CA TYR A 103 -2.78 -7.29 1.78
C TYR A 103 -3.60 -7.59 3.06
N GLY A 104 -3.02 -8.35 3.99
CA GLY A 104 -3.60 -8.65 5.30
C GLY A 104 -3.98 -10.11 5.51
N GLU A 105 -3.83 -10.98 4.51
CA GLU A 105 -4.01 -12.44 4.69
C GLU A 105 -2.92 -13.02 5.62
N SER A 106 -1.73 -12.42 5.62
CA SER A 106 -0.65 -12.77 6.54
C SER A 106 -0.16 -11.54 7.33
N ARG A 107 0.56 -11.80 8.42
CA ARG A 107 1.20 -10.78 9.27
C ARG A 107 2.69 -11.08 9.45
N THR A 108 3.35 -11.41 8.36
CA THR A 108 4.75 -11.88 8.35
C THR A 108 5.77 -10.75 8.37
N TYR A 109 5.40 -9.56 7.88
CA TYR A 109 6.31 -8.42 7.73
C TYR A 109 5.78 -7.14 8.37
N GLU A 110 6.69 -6.29 8.80
CA GLU A 110 6.41 -4.97 9.37
C GLU A 110 7.47 -3.94 8.98
N LEU A 111 7.17 -2.66 9.27
CA LEU A 111 8.13 -1.58 9.09
C LEU A 111 9.02 -1.51 10.34
N SER A 112 10.23 -2.04 10.19
CA SER A 112 11.28 -2.04 11.20
C SER A 112 12.06 -0.73 11.16
N HIS A 113 12.44 -0.21 12.32
CA HIS A 113 13.24 1.01 12.43
C HIS A 113 14.73 0.67 12.53
N ILE A 114 15.58 1.37 11.79
CA ILE A 114 17.05 1.26 11.92
C ILE A 114 17.50 1.91 13.25
N CYS A 115 17.16 3.18 13.45
CA CYS A 115 17.20 3.79 14.78
C CYS A 115 15.83 3.66 15.44
N PRO A 116 15.69 3.05 16.63
CA PRO A 116 14.42 2.65 17.21
C PRO A 116 13.49 3.84 17.50
N ALA A 117 12.18 3.63 17.30
CA ALA A 117 11.15 4.63 17.58
C ALA A 117 11.07 5.02 19.07
N GLN A 118 11.56 4.17 19.97
CA GLN A 118 11.55 4.38 21.41
C GLN A 118 12.94 4.12 22.03
N GLY A 119 13.98 4.70 21.43
CA GLY A 119 15.32 4.71 22.04
C GLY A 119 15.37 5.53 23.33
N GLU A 120 16.38 5.29 24.16
CA GLU A 120 16.58 5.98 25.45
C GLU A 120 16.88 7.46 25.24
N ASP A 121 17.95 7.77 24.50
CA ASP A 121 18.37 9.16 24.24
C ASP A 121 17.80 9.73 22.94
N ASN A 122 17.52 8.85 21.96
CA ASN A 122 17.14 9.23 20.60
C ASN A 122 15.81 8.60 20.20
N ILE A 123 15.05 9.33 19.38
CA ILE A 123 13.84 8.84 18.73
C ILE A 123 14.12 8.68 17.24
N GLY A 124 13.97 7.46 16.73
CA GLY A 124 14.02 7.18 15.30
C GLY A 124 13.00 7.98 14.51
N LEU A 125 13.43 8.60 13.42
CA LEU A 125 12.52 9.30 12.51
C LEU A 125 11.69 8.29 11.69
N TYR A 126 10.43 8.61 11.45
CA TYR A 126 9.55 7.82 10.60
C TYR A 126 9.75 8.24 9.14
N HIS A 127 10.94 7.91 8.63
CA HIS A 127 11.46 8.33 7.33
C HIS A 127 11.88 7.11 6.50
N PRO A 128 11.74 7.11 5.15
CA PRO A 128 12.10 5.96 4.31
C PRO A 128 13.53 5.44 4.52
N GLN A 129 14.47 6.33 4.79
CA GLN A 129 15.88 5.98 5.02
C GLN A 129 16.14 5.42 6.43
N ASN A 130 15.18 5.52 7.35
CA ASN A 130 15.28 4.93 8.69
C ASN A 130 14.36 3.72 8.87
N LEU A 131 13.63 3.33 7.83
CA LEU A 131 12.70 2.21 7.87
C LEU A 131 13.14 1.11 6.91
N VAL A 132 12.85 -0.14 7.28
CA VAL A 132 13.09 -1.36 6.51
C VAL A 132 11.83 -2.22 6.59
N VAL A 133 11.35 -2.77 5.47
CA VAL A 133 10.34 -3.85 5.55
C VAL A 133 11.05 -5.14 5.97
N ALA A 134 10.75 -5.65 7.15
CA ALA A 134 11.47 -6.78 7.73
C ALA A 134 10.53 -7.86 8.28
N PRO A 135 11.00 -9.12 8.42
CA PRO A 135 10.24 -10.17 9.09
C PRO A 135 9.88 -9.76 10.53
N MET A 136 8.60 -9.89 10.88
CA MET A 136 8.07 -9.49 12.18
C MET A 136 8.77 -10.20 13.34
N ALA A 137 9.11 -11.48 13.19
CA ALA A 137 9.81 -12.23 14.24
C ALA A 137 11.21 -11.64 14.53
N MET A 138 11.95 -11.26 13.49
CA MET A 138 13.28 -10.66 13.62
C MET A 138 13.21 -9.26 14.23
N ASN A 139 12.29 -8.41 13.75
CA ASN A 139 12.13 -7.07 14.31
C ASN A 139 11.70 -7.10 15.79
N ARG A 140 10.76 -7.97 16.15
CA ARG A 140 10.36 -8.13 17.57
C ARG A 140 11.50 -8.65 18.46
N ALA A 141 12.32 -9.57 17.94
CA ALA A 141 13.49 -10.05 18.66
C ALA A 141 14.57 -8.97 18.80
N HIS A 142 14.73 -8.11 17.79
CA HIS A 142 15.63 -6.97 17.82
C HIS A 142 15.19 -5.89 18.81
N GLY A 143 13.88 -5.66 18.93
CA GLY A 143 13.31 -4.75 19.92
C GLY A 143 13.82 -3.31 19.75
N ASN A 144 14.43 -2.77 20.81
CA ASN A 144 15.01 -1.43 20.82
C ASN A 144 16.55 -1.44 20.72
N ALA A 145 17.15 -2.57 20.33
CA ALA A 145 18.58 -2.62 20.05
C ALA A 145 18.91 -1.61 18.93
N HIS A 146 20.10 -1.02 19.00
CA HIS A 146 20.52 0.01 18.06
C HIS A 146 22.01 -0.11 17.79
N TYR A 147 22.39 -0.25 16.53
CA TYR A 147 23.79 -0.35 16.10
C TYR A 147 24.42 1.02 15.77
N GLY A 148 23.79 2.13 16.15
CA GLY A 148 24.32 3.48 15.91
C GLY A 148 24.03 4.07 14.52
N ALA A 149 23.25 3.38 13.68
CA ALA A 149 22.86 3.85 12.34
C ALA A 149 21.43 4.41 12.30
N GLY A 150 21.03 4.97 11.16
CA GLY A 150 19.66 5.44 10.93
C GLY A 150 19.42 6.90 11.35
N LEU A 151 18.28 7.45 10.91
CA LEU A 151 17.92 8.83 11.18
C LEU A 151 17.18 8.96 12.51
N SER A 152 17.57 9.92 13.32
CA SER A 152 17.00 10.13 14.64
C SER A 152 17.00 11.59 15.08
N ILE A 153 16.26 11.86 16.15
CA ILE A 153 16.26 13.13 16.87
C ILE A 153 16.52 12.88 18.35
N ASP A 154 17.39 13.69 18.94
CA ASP A 154 17.68 13.69 20.38
C ASP A 154 16.43 14.13 21.15
N ARG A 155 16.04 13.33 22.16
CA ARG A 155 14.86 13.61 22.99
C ARG A 155 14.92 14.97 23.67
N ASN A 156 16.11 15.43 24.05
CA ASN A 156 16.30 16.70 24.72
C ASN A 156 16.08 17.90 23.79
N LYS A 157 16.04 17.67 22.47
CA LYS A 157 15.81 18.71 21.45
C LYS A 157 14.35 18.78 20.99
N LEU A 158 13.48 17.92 21.51
CA LEU A 158 12.06 17.92 21.17
C LEU A 158 11.39 19.21 21.62
N GLN A 159 10.53 19.73 20.77
CA GLN A 159 9.83 20.98 21.02
C GLN A 159 8.46 20.69 21.60
N SER A 160 8.19 21.27 22.78
CA SER A 160 6.92 21.07 23.50
C SER A 160 5.67 21.33 22.66
N ARG A 161 5.73 22.23 21.67
CA ARG A 161 4.61 22.54 20.77
C ARG A 161 4.23 21.43 19.79
N TYR A 162 5.12 20.44 19.61
CA TYR A 162 4.90 19.30 18.71
C TYR A 162 4.64 18.00 19.46
N LEU A 163 4.57 18.05 20.80
CA LEU A 163 4.18 16.90 21.60
C LEU A 163 2.72 16.54 21.37
N ILE A 164 2.43 15.25 21.46
CA ILE A 164 1.08 14.69 21.31
C ILE A 164 0.62 14.22 22.68
N GLU A 165 -0.50 14.79 23.15
CA GLU A 165 -1.10 14.40 24.42
C GLU A 165 -1.69 12.98 24.34
N LYS A 166 -1.57 12.23 25.43
CA LYS A 166 -2.19 10.89 25.54
C LYS A 166 -3.70 11.01 25.38
N GLY A 167 -4.31 10.13 24.58
CA GLY A 167 -5.74 10.14 24.29
C GLY A 167 -6.18 11.13 23.19
N THR A 168 -5.24 11.83 22.54
CA THR A 168 -5.56 12.67 21.37
C THR A 168 -6.26 11.82 20.29
N LYS A 169 -7.41 12.28 19.81
CA LYS A 169 -8.17 11.58 18.77
C LYS A 169 -7.35 11.43 17.50
N GLN A 170 -7.39 10.26 16.86
CA GLN A 170 -6.63 9.97 15.65
C GLN A 170 -6.85 11.01 14.53
N SER A 171 -8.08 11.51 14.35
CA SER A 171 -8.37 12.56 13.36
C SER A 171 -7.66 13.88 13.64
N ALA A 172 -7.51 14.26 14.91
CA ALA A 172 -6.75 15.43 15.32
C ALA A 172 -5.25 15.23 15.09
N ILE A 173 -4.72 14.03 15.35
CA ILE A 173 -3.33 13.67 15.05
C ILE A 173 -3.07 13.78 13.54
N ILE A 174 -3.95 13.23 12.68
CA ILE A 174 -3.83 13.34 11.23
C ILE A 174 -3.80 14.80 10.77
N ALA A 175 -4.68 15.64 11.33
CA ALA A 175 -4.67 17.08 11.04
C ALA A 175 -3.37 17.76 11.51
N GLY A 176 -2.82 17.34 12.65
CA GLY A 176 -1.52 17.77 13.16
C GLY A 176 -0.36 17.38 12.23
N ILE A 177 -0.35 16.14 11.73
CA ILE A 177 0.65 15.64 10.76
C ILE A 177 0.60 16.46 9.48
N ILE A 178 -0.59 16.69 8.91
CA ILE A 178 -0.75 17.50 7.69
C ILE A 178 -0.25 18.93 7.91
N ARG A 179 -0.48 19.50 9.10
CA ARG A 179 0.02 20.83 9.45
C ARG A 179 1.54 20.85 9.62
N PHE A 180 2.11 19.81 10.23
CA PHE A 180 3.54 19.69 10.48
C PHE A 180 4.33 19.48 9.18
N ILE A 181 3.88 18.56 8.32
CA ILE A 181 4.51 18.27 7.02
C ILE A 181 4.21 19.38 6.01
N GLY A 182 3.01 19.94 6.05
CA GLY A 182 2.54 20.94 5.09
C GLY A 182 1.56 20.36 4.07
N ALA A 183 0.40 21.01 3.92
CA ALA A 183 -0.67 20.58 3.04
C ALA A 183 -0.24 20.48 1.55
N ASP A 184 0.64 21.38 1.11
CA ASP A 184 1.14 21.38 -0.27
C ASP A 184 2.03 20.16 -0.57
N VAL A 185 2.86 19.78 0.39
CA VAL A 185 3.75 18.62 0.31
C VAL A 185 2.94 17.33 0.31
N VAL A 186 1.96 17.22 1.22
CA VAL A 186 1.04 16.08 1.27
C VAL A 186 0.28 15.94 -0.05
N ALA A 187 -0.25 17.04 -0.61
CA ALA A 187 -0.97 17.00 -1.88
C ALA A 187 -0.09 16.53 -3.05
N GLN A 188 1.18 16.95 -3.07
CA GLN A 188 2.15 16.51 -4.08
C GLN A 188 2.50 15.03 -3.91
N ALA A 189 2.76 14.58 -2.68
CA ALA A 189 3.04 13.17 -2.39
C ALA A 189 1.87 12.26 -2.80
N VAL A 190 0.63 12.65 -2.50
CA VAL A 190 -0.59 11.93 -2.93
C VAL A 190 -0.65 11.80 -4.45
N LYS A 191 -0.28 12.86 -5.17
CA LYS A 191 -0.24 12.85 -6.64
C LYS A 191 0.87 11.92 -7.16
N ILE A 192 2.07 11.98 -6.59
CA ILE A 192 3.25 11.19 -7.00
C ILE A 192 3.02 9.70 -6.74
N ALA A 193 2.54 9.34 -5.55
CA ALA A 193 2.41 7.95 -5.12
C ALA A 193 1.03 7.34 -5.42
N GLY A 194 0.07 8.14 -5.89
CA GLY A 194 -1.29 7.67 -6.16
C GLY A 194 -2.06 7.25 -4.91
N ILE A 195 -1.85 7.95 -3.78
CA ILE A 195 -2.48 7.62 -2.50
C ILE A 195 -4.00 7.69 -2.62
N LYS A 196 -4.69 6.63 -2.21
CA LYS A 196 -6.14 6.51 -2.24
C LYS A 196 -6.75 6.59 -0.84
N PRO A 197 -7.96 7.17 -0.70
CA PRO A 197 -8.77 6.98 0.50
C PRO A 197 -9.03 5.50 0.74
N ARG A 198 -9.40 5.15 1.97
CA ARG A 198 -9.87 3.79 2.28
C ARG A 198 -11.08 3.43 1.44
N GLU A 199 -11.15 2.16 1.03
CA GLU A 199 -12.25 1.63 0.23
C GLU A 199 -13.60 1.91 0.88
N ARG A 200 -13.72 1.74 2.21
CA ARG A 200 -14.92 2.09 2.98
C ARG A 200 -15.40 3.52 2.69
N VAL A 201 -14.50 4.50 2.73
CA VAL A 201 -14.86 5.92 2.53
C VAL A 201 -15.36 6.14 1.10
N ILE A 202 -14.71 5.50 0.12
CA ILE A 202 -15.12 5.55 -1.29
C ILE A 202 -16.49 4.90 -1.48
N THR A 203 -16.72 3.74 -0.86
CA THR A 203 -18.00 3.02 -0.93
C THR A 203 -19.13 3.82 -0.28
N LEU A 204 -18.91 4.38 0.92
CA LEU A 204 -19.90 5.20 1.62
C LEU A 204 -20.26 6.47 0.85
N ALA A 205 -19.26 7.18 0.30
CA ALA A 205 -19.50 8.36 -0.53
C ALA A 205 -20.34 8.01 -1.77
N TRP A 206 -19.99 6.92 -2.46
CA TRP A 206 -20.75 6.45 -3.61
C TRP A 206 -22.19 6.09 -3.23
N LEU A 207 -22.39 5.36 -2.13
CA LEU A 207 -23.73 4.98 -1.65
C LEU A 207 -24.58 6.21 -1.32
N ARG A 208 -24.02 7.20 -0.62
CA ARG A 208 -24.73 8.46 -0.32
C ARG A 208 -25.13 9.24 -1.57
N ASP A 209 -24.33 9.17 -2.63
CA ASP A 209 -24.62 9.85 -3.90
C ASP A 209 -25.67 9.12 -4.76
N HIS A 210 -25.92 7.83 -4.53
CA HIS A 210 -26.77 6.98 -5.40
C HIS A 210 -28.01 6.42 -4.71
N LEU A 211 -28.11 6.52 -3.38
CA LEU A 211 -29.31 6.17 -2.63
C LEU A 211 -30.28 7.35 -2.59
N ASP A 212 -31.51 7.12 -3.01
CA ASP A 212 -32.60 8.09 -2.97
C ASP A 212 -33.38 8.00 -1.64
N PRO A 213 -33.35 9.04 -0.78
CA PRO A 213 -34.09 9.05 0.49
C PRO A 213 -35.62 8.94 0.34
N ALA A 214 -36.18 9.18 -0.86
CA ALA A 214 -37.61 9.02 -1.12
C ALA A 214 -38.04 7.54 -1.20
N ILE A 215 -37.10 6.62 -1.40
CA ILE A 215 -37.35 5.18 -1.42
C ILE A 215 -37.16 4.64 0.00
N GLU A 216 -38.22 4.04 0.57
CA GLU A 216 -38.22 3.55 1.96
C GLU A 216 -37.06 2.59 2.27
N GLN A 217 -36.77 1.67 1.35
CA GLN A 217 -35.65 0.74 1.50
C GLN A 217 -34.28 1.45 1.50
N HIS A 218 -34.10 2.47 0.66
CA HIS A 218 -32.88 3.27 0.62
C HIS A 218 -32.71 4.10 1.89
N ARG A 219 -33.81 4.63 2.43
CA ARG A 219 -33.82 5.36 3.71
C ARG A 219 -33.32 4.47 4.85
N LEU A 220 -33.83 3.24 4.96
CA LEU A 220 -33.35 2.27 5.95
C LEU A 220 -31.85 1.95 5.80
N TRP A 221 -31.37 1.81 4.57
CA TRP A 221 -29.94 1.60 4.31
C TRP A 221 -29.09 2.82 4.69
N LEU A 222 -29.55 4.04 4.39
CA LEU A 222 -28.87 5.28 4.75
C LEU A 222 -28.75 5.45 6.28
N GLU A 223 -29.77 5.04 7.04
CA GLU A 223 -29.77 5.11 8.50
C GLU A 223 -28.78 4.12 9.13
N GLY A 224 -28.59 2.93 8.55
CA GLY A 224 -27.70 1.89 9.09
C GLY A 224 -26.28 1.84 8.51
N MET A 225 -25.97 2.60 7.45
CA MET A 225 -24.72 2.43 6.69
C MET A 225 -23.45 2.76 7.48
N ASP A 226 -23.52 3.67 8.44
CA ASP A 226 -22.34 4.10 9.20
C ASP A 226 -21.82 2.98 10.12
N ASP A 227 -22.70 2.06 10.53
CA ASP A 227 -22.41 0.92 11.41
C ASP A 227 -22.05 -0.37 10.63
N MET A 228 -22.43 -0.47 9.36
CA MET A 228 -22.15 -1.64 8.52
C MET A 228 -20.65 -1.88 8.36
N GLN A 229 -20.19 -3.14 8.28
CA GLN A 229 -18.80 -3.47 7.96
C GLN A 229 -18.46 -3.28 6.48
N THR A 230 -17.18 -3.16 6.12
CA THR A 230 -16.77 -2.92 4.72
C THR A 230 -17.25 -3.97 3.71
N PRO A 231 -17.26 -5.29 4.02
CA PRO A 231 -17.86 -6.28 3.13
C PRO A 231 -19.36 -6.04 2.88
N ALA A 232 -20.14 -5.78 3.94
CA ALA A 232 -21.56 -5.48 3.83
C ALA A 232 -21.82 -4.22 2.98
N LEU A 233 -21.00 -3.18 3.12
CA LEU A 233 -21.09 -1.98 2.27
C LEU A 233 -20.78 -2.28 0.80
N LYS A 234 -19.86 -3.21 0.51
CA LYS A 234 -19.57 -3.63 -0.87
C LYS A 234 -20.73 -4.44 -1.45
N ALA A 235 -21.29 -5.37 -0.70
CA ALA A 235 -22.47 -6.12 -1.08
C ALA A 235 -23.65 -5.19 -1.38
N LEU A 236 -23.92 -4.21 -0.49
CA LEU A 236 -24.94 -3.19 -0.70
C LEU A 236 -24.69 -2.37 -1.98
N LYS A 237 -23.45 -1.95 -2.21
CA LYS A 237 -23.07 -1.25 -3.45
C LYS A 237 -23.34 -2.09 -4.70
N LEU A 238 -23.09 -3.41 -4.65
CA LEU A 238 -23.37 -4.31 -5.77
C LEU A 238 -24.87 -4.48 -6.01
N VAL A 239 -25.67 -4.61 -4.94
CA VAL A 239 -27.14 -4.64 -5.01
C VAL A 239 -27.68 -3.38 -5.69
N VAL A 240 -27.23 -2.20 -5.28
CA VAL A 240 -27.64 -0.92 -5.91
C VAL A 240 -27.21 -0.83 -7.38
N GLN A 241 -26.12 -1.52 -7.76
CA GLN A 241 -25.66 -1.60 -9.14
C GLN A 241 -26.35 -2.68 -9.99
N GLY A 242 -27.21 -3.51 -9.39
CA GLY A 242 -27.84 -4.66 -10.05
C GLY A 242 -26.82 -5.74 -10.44
N LYS A 243 -25.72 -5.87 -9.71
CA LYS A 243 -24.66 -6.85 -9.96
C LYS A 243 -24.63 -7.90 -8.86
N GLU A 244 -24.42 -9.16 -9.22
CA GLU A 244 -24.09 -10.20 -8.25
C GLU A 244 -22.63 -10.06 -7.77
N GLU A 245 -22.34 -10.58 -6.58
CA GLU A 245 -20.97 -10.66 -6.06
C GLU A 245 -20.11 -11.53 -6.98
N SER A 246 -19.30 -10.89 -7.83
CA SER A 246 -18.24 -11.62 -8.50
C SER A 246 -17.16 -11.95 -7.46
N GLY A 247 -16.87 -13.25 -7.30
CA GLY A 247 -15.85 -13.78 -6.39
C GLY A 247 -14.41 -13.44 -6.81
N PHE A 248 -14.15 -12.22 -7.28
CA PHE A 248 -12.82 -11.77 -7.69
C PHE A 248 -11.87 -11.81 -6.50
N LYS A 249 -11.00 -12.83 -6.47
CA LYS A 249 -9.90 -12.94 -5.54
C LYS A 249 -8.63 -12.43 -6.22
N ILE A 250 -7.92 -11.50 -5.57
CA ILE A 250 -6.60 -11.10 -6.02
C ILE A 250 -5.68 -12.31 -5.79
N GLU A 251 -5.08 -12.84 -6.84
CA GLU A 251 -4.01 -13.83 -6.70
C GLU A 251 -2.82 -13.15 -6.01
N THR A 252 -2.60 -13.48 -4.74
CA THR A 252 -1.48 -12.96 -3.97
C THR A 252 -0.39 -14.01 -3.87
N ARG A 253 0.81 -13.67 -4.32
CA ARG A 253 2.00 -14.50 -4.14
C ARG A 253 2.58 -14.33 -2.73
N LYS A 254 3.13 -15.40 -2.16
CA LYS A 254 3.92 -15.36 -0.92
C LYS A 254 5.31 -14.78 -1.21
N TRP A 255 5.74 -13.85 -0.36
CA TRP A 255 7.07 -13.26 -0.41
C TRP A 255 8.00 -13.99 0.55
N SER A 256 9.19 -14.40 0.10
CA SER A 256 10.20 -15.01 0.95
C SER A 256 10.91 -13.96 1.81
N GLN A 257 11.45 -14.34 2.97
CA GLN A 257 12.16 -13.39 3.84
C GLN A 257 13.40 -12.84 3.14
N PHE A 258 14.10 -13.68 2.38
CA PHE A 258 15.26 -13.27 1.60
C PHE A 258 14.90 -12.24 0.53
N GLU A 259 13.82 -12.48 -0.23
CA GLU A 259 13.35 -11.56 -1.28
C GLU A 259 13.04 -10.18 -0.70
N VAL A 260 12.33 -10.11 0.42
CA VAL A 260 12.01 -8.85 1.09
C VAL A 260 13.26 -8.13 1.58
N LEU A 261 14.17 -8.82 2.28
CA LEU A 261 15.40 -8.20 2.80
C LEU A 261 16.35 -7.78 1.66
N TYR A 262 16.42 -8.52 0.56
CA TYR A 262 17.22 -8.14 -0.60
C TYR A 262 16.67 -6.89 -1.30
N GLN A 263 15.35 -6.76 -1.47
CA GLN A 263 14.78 -5.53 -2.02
C GLN A 263 15.07 -4.32 -1.13
N GLU A 264 15.02 -4.49 0.19
CA GLU A 264 15.42 -3.44 1.12
C GLU A 264 16.92 -3.15 1.08
N LEU A 265 17.78 -4.14 0.88
CA LEU A 265 19.22 -3.96 0.65
C LEU A 265 19.49 -3.13 -0.60
N SER A 266 18.88 -3.50 -1.73
CA SER A 266 18.99 -2.77 -3.00
C SER A 266 18.51 -1.33 -2.86
N ARG A 267 17.38 -1.11 -2.17
CA ARG A 267 16.86 0.23 -1.91
C ARG A 267 17.79 1.04 -1.01
N HIS A 268 18.28 0.48 0.09
CA HIS A 268 19.15 1.21 1.01
C HIS A 268 20.54 1.48 0.43
N ALA A 269 21.08 0.59 -0.42
CA ALA A 269 22.36 0.80 -1.08
C ALA A 269 22.40 2.07 -1.96
N GLN A 270 21.25 2.62 -2.36
CA GLN A 270 21.16 3.88 -3.11
C GLN A 270 21.62 5.11 -2.30
N HIS A 271 21.50 5.06 -0.97
CA HIS A 271 21.88 6.15 -0.06
C HIS A 271 22.82 5.74 1.08
N ARG A 272 23.09 4.43 1.24
CA ARG A 272 24.06 3.84 2.15
C ARG A 272 25.16 3.13 1.37
N PRO A 273 26.24 3.83 0.98
CA PRO A 273 27.30 3.24 0.17
C PRO A 273 28.04 2.11 0.89
N ASP A 274 28.00 2.07 2.22
CA ASP A 274 28.48 0.95 3.06
C ASP A 274 27.79 -0.39 2.76
N LEU A 275 26.57 -0.36 2.19
CA LEU A 275 25.83 -1.56 1.79
C LEU A 275 26.16 -2.07 0.39
N ILE A 276 26.84 -1.29 -0.45
CA ILE A 276 27.19 -1.70 -1.81
C ILE A 276 28.05 -2.98 -1.81
N PRO A 277 29.10 -3.11 -0.98
CA PRO A 277 29.88 -4.35 -0.90
C PRO A 277 29.03 -5.56 -0.47
N VAL A 278 28.07 -5.35 0.44
CA VAL A 278 27.15 -6.39 0.92
C VAL A 278 26.24 -6.85 -0.21
N MET A 279 25.66 -5.90 -0.96
CA MET A 279 24.82 -6.20 -2.13
C MET A 279 25.60 -6.99 -3.18
N ASN A 280 26.82 -6.57 -3.51
CA ASN A 280 27.68 -7.28 -4.46
C ASN A 280 28.00 -8.70 -3.98
N ALA A 281 28.31 -8.87 -2.70
CA ALA A 281 28.59 -10.20 -2.14
C ALA A 281 27.37 -11.12 -2.17
N VAL A 282 26.16 -10.60 -1.90
CA VAL A 282 24.91 -11.37 -2.01
C VAL A 282 24.66 -11.78 -3.47
N GLN A 283 24.89 -10.87 -4.42
CA GLN A 283 24.74 -11.16 -5.85
C GLN A 283 25.73 -12.24 -6.31
N SER A 284 27.01 -12.12 -5.93
CA SER A 284 28.02 -13.16 -6.21
C SER A 284 27.63 -14.50 -5.59
N PHE A 285 27.17 -14.51 -4.34
CA PHE A 285 26.70 -15.73 -3.65
C PHE A 285 25.53 -16.40 -4.38
N ILE A 286 24.58 -15.62 -4.91
CA ILE A 286 23.47 -16.15 -5.71
C ILE A 286 24.01 -16.77 -7.00
N SER A 287 24.86 -16.04 -7.74
CA SER A 287 25.45 -16.52 -9.00
C SER A 287 26.23 -17.81 -8.80
N ASP A 288 27.16 -17.85 -7.85
CA ASP A 288 28.00 -19.02 -7.58
C ASP A 288 27.17 -20.26 -7.24
N ARG A 289 26.05 -20.08 -6.52
CA ARG A 289 25.14 -21.17 -6.18
C ARG A 289 24.31 -21.67 -7.35
N LEU A 290 23.84 -20.76 -8.20
CA LEU A 290 23.09 -21.15 -9.40
C LEU A 290 23.98 -21.83 -10.44
N ASP A 291 25.24 -21.40 -10.53
CA ASP A 291 26.26 -22.04 -11.37
C ASP A 291 26.54 -23.48 -10.89
N ALA A 292 26.66 -23.68 -9.58
CA ALA A 292 26.84 -25.00 -9.00
C ALA A 292 25.65 -25.95 -9.25
N THR A 293 24.44 -25.42 -9.49
CA THR A 293 23.25 -26.22 -9.83
C THR A 293 23.02 -26.37 -11.33
N GLY A 294 23.91 -25.85 -12.18
CA GLY A 294 23.78 -25.92 -13.63
C GLY A 294 22.67 -25.03 -14.21
N CYS A 295 22.23 -24.01 -13.47
CA CYS A 295 21.15 -23.10 -13.87
C CYS A 295 21.64 -21.87 -14.65
N TYR A 296 22.77 -21.97 -15.35
CA TYR A 296 23.47 -20.86 -15.99
C TYR A 296 22.60 -20.08 -16.99
N ASP A 297 21.78 -20.78 -17.78
CA ASP A 297 20.87 -20.17 -18.76
C ASP A 297 19.89 -19.18 -18.11
N TRP A 298 19.55 -19.39 -16.84
CA TRP A 298 18.55 -18.58 -16.15
C TRP A 298 19.02 -17.15 -15.86
N LEU A 299 20.30 -16.99 -15.47
CA LEU A 299 20.92 -15.68 -15.22
C LEU A 299 21.17 -14.87 -16.51
N SER A 300 21.22 -15.53 -17.66
CA SER A 300 21.43 -14.87 -18.96
C SER A 300 20.19 -14.15 -19.51
N VAL A 301 19.00 -14.53 -19.03
CA VAL A 301 17.71 -14.04 -19.53
C VAL A 301 16.85 -13.33 -18.47
N HIS A 302 17.22 -13.40 -17.19
CA HIS A 302 16.49 -12.77 -16.09
C HIS A 302 17.39 -11.79 -15.34
N THR A 303 16.78 -10.71 -14.87
CA THR A 303 17.40 -9.80 -13.91
C THR A 303 17.56 -10.48 -12.54
N MET A 304 18.49 -9.99 -11.71
CA MET A 304 18.67 -10.54 -10.36
C MET A 304 17.39 -10.48 -9.51
N ASP A 305 16.59 -9.41 -9.66
CA ASP A 305 15.31 -9.25 -8.97
C ASP A 305 14.27 -10.32 -9.40
N GLU A 306 14.31 -10.73 -10.67
CA GLU A 306 13.47 -11.82 -11.19
C GLU A 306 14.00 -13.18 -10.75
N VAL A 307 15.31 -13.37 -10.67
CA VAL A 307 15.92 -14.61 -10.19
C VAL A 307 15.56 -14.87 -8.72
N ILE A 308 15.67 -13.85 -7.87
CA ILE A 308 15.38 -13.95 -6.44
C ILE A 308 13.92 -14.35 -6.18
N GLN A 309 13.03 -13.93 -7.07
CA GLN A 309 11.62 -14.29 -7.03
C GLN A 309 11.35 -15.80 -7.20
N TYR A 310 12.26 -16.63 -7.69
CA TYR A 310 12.01 -18.09 -7.74
C TYR A 310 12.98 -18.90 -6.88
N LEU A 311 13.79 -18.25 -6.06
CA LEU A 311 14.62 -18.94 -5.09
C LEU A 311 13.74 -19.58 -4.01
N PRO A 312 14.03 -20.83 -3.59
CA PRO A 312 13.26 -21.49 -2.55
C PRO A 312 13.47 -20.79 -1.19
N ASP A 313 12.50 -20.90 -0.27
CA ASP A 313 12.54 -20.26 1.06
C ASP A 313 13.79 -20.68 1.89
N ASN A 314 14.36 -21.86 1.62
CA ASN A 314 15.57 -22.37 2.28
C ASN A 314 16.87 -22.06 1.51
N PHE A 315 16.81 -21.21 0.47
CA PHE A 315 17.99 -20.82 -0.29
C PHE A 315 19.03 -20.15 0.60
N VAL A 316 18.62 -19.33 1.57
CA VAL A 316 19.52 -18.69 2.53
C VAL A 316 19.33 -19.30 3.91
N THR A 317 20.43 -19.54 4.64
CA THR A 317 20.35 -20.08 6.00
C THR A 317 19.76 -19.04 6.97
N PRO A 318 19.14 -19.46 8.09
CA PRO A 318 18.65 -18.52 9.09
C PRO A 318 19.72 -17.56 9.63
N VAL A 319 20.97 -18.03 9.75
CA VAL A 319 22.12 -17.21 10.20
C VAL A 319 22.42 -16.11 9.18
N GLN A 320 22.44 -16.44 7.90
CA GLN A 320 22.66 -15.46 6.83
C GLN A 320 21.49 -14.47 6.73
N LEU A 321 20.24 -14.92 6.88
CA LEU A 321 19.08 -14.02 6.92
C LEU A 321 19.15 -13.04 8.09
N GLN A 322 19.50 -13.53 9.29
CA GLN A 322 19.68 -12.69 10.47
C GLN A 322 20.82 -11.69 10.27
N GLY A 323 21.96 -12.13 9.73
CA GLY A 323 23.08 -11.23 9.43
C GLY A 323 22.72 -10.14 8.42
N LEU A 324 21.94 -10.46 7.38
CA LEU A 324 21.45 -9.46 6.43
C LEU A 324 20.49 -8.47 7.11
N PHE A 325 19.59 -8.96 7.97
CA PHE A 325 18.74 -8.10 8.80
C PHE A 325 19.58 -7.16 9.67
N ASP A 326 20.59 -7.67 10.39
CA ASP A 326 21.42 -6.86 11.30
C ASP A 326 22.20 -5.79 10.54
N VAL A 327 22.77 -6.11 9.39
CA VAL A 327 23.49 -5.15 8.52
C VAL A 327 22.56 -4.04 8.01
N LEU A 328 21.32 -4.38 7.63
CA LEU A 328 20.30 -3.38 7.29
C LEU A 328 20.00 -2.45 8.47
N HIS A 329 20.11 -2.94 9.71
CA HIS A 329 19.94 -2.16 10.94
C HIS A 329 21.22 -1.47 11.42
N GLY A 330 22.32 -1.58 10.68
CA GLY A 330 23.57 -0.85 10.94
C GLY A 330 24.67 -1.67 11.59
N ALA A 331 24.51 -2.99 11.75
CA ALA A 331 25.63 -3.84 12.14
C ALA A 331 26.73 -3.83 11.07
N SER A 332 27.97 -4.17 11.47
CA SER A 332 29.11 -4.18 10.56
C SER A 332 28.90 -5.18 9.41
N ALA A 333 29.12 -4.70 8.19
CA ALA A 333 29.11 -5.51 6.98
C ALA A 333 30.15 -6.65 7.03
N GLU A 334 31.26 -6.47 7.75
CA GLU A 334 32.36 -7.44 7.79
C GLU A 334 31.92 -8.79 8.34
N ALA A 335 31.13 -8.80 9.40
CA ALA A 335 30.64 -10.03 10.03
C ALA A 335 29.72 -10.82 9.09
N PHE A 336 28.86 -10.12 8.34
CA PHE A 336 28.01 -10.76 7.33
C PHE A 336 28.82 -11.28 6.15
N LEU A 337 29.78 -10.50 5.65
CA LEU A 337 30.65 -10.91 4.54
C LEU A 337 31.46 -12.16 4.87
N GLN A 338 31.93 -12.31 6.11
CA GLN A 338 32.58 -13.54 6.58
C GLN A 338 31.61 -14.74 6.59
N ALA A 339 30.35 -14.53 7.01
CA ALA A 339 29.32 -15.57 7.03
C ALA A 339 28.82 -15.98 5.64
N VAL A 340 28.87 -15.07 4.66
CA VAL A 340 28.55 -15.37 3.25
C VAL A 340 29.73 -16.03 2.54
N GLY A 341 30.96 -15.59 2.83
CA GLY A 341 32.19 -16.14 2.23
C GLY A 341 32.59 -17.53 2.77
N THR A 342 32.12 -17.92 3.95
CA THR A 342 32.24 -19.29 4.46
C THR A 342 31.19 -20.18 3.79
N VAL A 343 31.37 -20.49 2.50
CA VAL A 343 30.61 -21.55 1.83
C VAL A 343 30.93 -22.86 2.57
N PRO A 344 30.01 -23.46 3.35
CA PRO A 344 30.28 -24.76 3.91
C PRO A 344 30.34 -25.71 2.72
N ALA A 345 31.47 -26.37 2.51
CA ALA A 345 31.55 -27.45 1.55
C ALA A 345 30.59 -28.55 2.01
N ARG A 346 29.38 -28.64 1.43
CA ARG A 346 28.62 -29.91 1.33
C ARG A 346 27.28 -29.89 0.60
N SER A 347 27.10 -31.06 -0.02
CA SER A 347 25.93 -31.76 -0.56
C SER A 347 25.15 -31.06 -1.67
N PRO A 348 25.02 -31.71 -2.85
CA PRO A 348 24.24 -31.15 -3.95
C PRO A 348 22.82 -30.89 -3.47
N VAL A 349 22.41 -29.63 -3.52
CA VAL A 349 20.99 -29.29 -3.44
C VAL A 349 20.37 -29.84 -4.72
N VAL A 350 19.71 -31.00 -4.60
CA VAL A 350 18.86 -31.51 -5.67
C VAL A 350 17.69 -30.54 -5.77
N ILE A 351 17.81 -29.56 -6.65
CA ILE A 351 16.65 -28.85 -7.18
C ILE A 351 15.90 -29.92 -7.98
N LEU A 352 14.91 -30.55 -7.35
CA LEU A 352 13.87 -31.25 -8.10
C LEU A 352 13.12 -30.18 -8.87
N ALA A 353 13.64 -29.85 -10.05
CA ALA A 353 12.83 -29.27 -11.09
C ALA A 353 11.69 -30.26 -11.30
N THR A 354 10.51 -29.93 -10.78
CA THR A 354 9.28 -30.56 -11.24
C THR A 354 9.12 -30.13 -12.70
N LEU A 355 9.77 -30.89 -13.57
CA LEU A 355 9.48 -30.89 -15.00
C LEU A 355 7.97 -31.13 -15.15
N PRO A 356 7.26 -30.38 -16.01
CA PRO A 356 5.94 -30.80 -16.43
C PRO A 356 6.09 -32.21 -17.00
N MET A 357 5.39 -33.18 -16.42
CA MET A 357 5.44 -34.56 -16.89
C MET A 357 5.13 -34.59 -18.39
N PRO A 358 5.90 -35.34 -19.20
CA PRO A 358 5.50 -35.61 -20.57
C PRO A 358 4.14 -36.29 -20.51
N THR A 359 3.20 -35.76 -21.28
CA THR A 359 1.90 -36.37 -21.53
C THR A 359 2.14 -37.82 -21.98
N ARG A 360 1.82 -38.75 -21.09
CA ARG A 360 1.70 -40.17 -21.42
C ARG A 360 0.66 -40.24 -22.52
N SER A 361 1.05 -40.73 -23.69
CA SER A 361 0.11 -41.16 -24.71
C SER A 361 -0.83 -42.19 -24.08
N SER A 362 -2.09 -41.81 -23.96
CA SER A 362 -3.16 -42.72 -23.58
C SER A 362 -3.22 -43.87 -24.58
N PRO A 363 -3.47 -45.12 -24.16
CA PRO A 363 -3.80 -46.18 -25.09
C PRO A 363 -5.09 -45.81 -25.83
N SER A 364 -5.13 -46.15 -27.12
CA SER A 364 -6.31 -46.02 -27.98
C SER A 364 -7.51 -46.71 -27.33
N LEU A 365 -8.44 -45.92 -26.81
CA LEU A 365 -9.77 -46.39 -26.45
C LEU A 365 -10.62 -46.44 -27.73
N SER A 366 -11.08 -47.65 -28.03
CA SER A 366 -12.05 -47.95 -29.08
C SER A 366 -13.35 -47.18 -28.84
N PHE A 367 -13.83 -46.51 -29.89
CA PHE A 367 -15.14 -45.87 -29.95
C PHE A 367 -16.25 -46.88 -29.63
N LEU A 368 -17.04 -46.59 -28.59
CA LEU A 368 -18.45 -46.94 -28.57
C LEU A 368 -19.23 -45.68 -28.91
N ALA A 369 -19.99 -45.77 -30.00
CA ALA A 369 -20.87 -44.75 -30.49
C ALA A 369 -22.02 -44.56 -29.50
N ASP A 370 -22.01 -43.44 -28.77
CA ASP A 370 -23.18 -42.65 -28.42
C ASP A 370 -22.74 -41.47 -27.55
N ALA A 371 -22.38 -40.37 -28.20
CA ALA A 371 -22.24 -39.06 -27.56
C ALA A 371 -22.99 -38.05 -28.43
N ARG A 372 -24.22 -37.73 -28.02
CA ARG A 372 -24.95 -36.57 -28.51
C ARG A 372 -24.30 -35.30 -27.95
N SER A 373 -24.29 -34.26 -28.76
CA SER A 373 -23.69 -32.97 -28.46
C SER A 373 -24.45 -32.24 -27.36
N PHE A 374 -23.71 -31.61 -26.45
CA PHE A 374 -24.17 -30.75 -25.34
C PHE A 374 -24.97 -29.51 -25.79
N ALA A 375 -25.14 -29.31 -27.10
CA ALA A 375 -25.94 -28.24 -27.69
C ALA A 375 -27.45 -28.55 -27.77
N ASP A 376 -27.89 -29.77 -27.45
CA ASP A 376 -29.31 -30.19 -27.52
C ASP A 376 -30.06 -30.15 -26.17
N GLU A 377 -29.44 -29.74 -25.06
CA GLU A 377 -30.08 -29.72 -23.72
C GLU A 377 -30.50 -28.33 -23.22
N LEU A 378 -30.63 -27.33 -24.11
CA LEU A 378 -31.02 -25.97 -23.71
C LEU A 378 -32.52 -25.64 -23.84
N ASP A 379 -33.36 -26.59 -24.25
CA ASP A 379 -34.82 -26.40 -24.27
C ASP A 379 -35.52 -27.54 -23.52
N THR A 380 -35.66 -27.42 -22.19
CA THR A 380 -36.76 -28.06 -21.45
C THR A 380 -36.96 -27.41 -20.08
N ASP A 381 -38.04 -26.62 -19.98
CA ASP A 381 -38.62 -26.17 -18.72
C ASP A 381 -39.13 -27.36 -17.91
N TYR A 382 -38.41 -27.75 -16.85
CA TYR A 382 -38.99 -28.51 -15.74
C TYR A 382 -38.16 -28.37 -14.46
N VAL A 383 -38.71 -27.67 -13.46
CA VAL A 383 -38.17 -27.56 -12.11
C VAL A 383 -38.98 -28.50 -11.20
N PRO A 384 -38.39 -29.57 -10.62
CA PRO A 384 -39.00 -30.24 -9.49
C PRO A 384 -38.67 -29.51 -8.18
N ASP A 385 -39.72 -29.16 -7.44
CA ASP A 385 -39.68 -28.62 -6.08
C ASP A 385 -38.89 -29.54 -5.13
N ILE A 386 -37.74 -29.06 -4.65
CA ILE A 386 -37.03 -29.62 -3.50
C ILE A 386 -36.95 -28.52 -2.44
N PRO A 387 -37.56 -28.68 -1.26
CA PRO A 387 -37.45 -27.67 -0.20
C PRO A 387 -36.01 -27.62 0.33
N PRO A 388 -35.44 -26.42 0.57
CA PRO A 388 -34.07 -26.31 1.05
C PRO A 388 -33.96 -26.82 2.49
N THR A 389 -33.11 -27.82 2.67
CA THR A 389 -32.67 -28.34 3.97
C THR A 389 -31.89 -27.25 4.71
N LEU A 390 -32.44 -26.78 5.83
CA LEU A 390 -31.79 -25.88 6.77
C LEU A 390 -30.58 -26.58 7.39
N LEU A 391 -29.37 -26.07 7.16
CA LEU A 391 -28.19 -26.39 7.96
C LEU A 391 -27.92 -25.29 8.99
N PRO A 392 -27.56 -25.66 10.24
CA PRO A 392 -27.54 -24.76 11.37
C PRO A 392 -26.39 -23.75 11.29
N GLY A 393 -26.73 -22.48 11.56
CA GLY A 393 -25.79 -21.38 11.61
C GLY A 393 -24.78 -21.53 12.75
N HIS A 394 -23.51 -21.48 12.41
CA HIS A 394 -22.45 -21.12 13.35
C HIS A 394 -22.34 -19.60 13.41
N THR A 395 -23.05 -19.00 14.36
CA THR A 395 -22.78 -17.66 14.87
C THR A 395 -21.48 -17.68 15.66
N LEU A 396 -20.39 -17.20 15.07
CA LEU A 396 -19.24 -16.72 15.84
C LEU A 396 -19.27 -15.19 15.81
N ALA A 397 -19.85 -14.64 16.88
CA ALA A 397 -19.72 -13.24 17.22
C ALA A 397 -18.25 -12.92 17.51
N TYR A 398 -17.64 -12.01 16.75
CA TYR A 398 -16.38 -11.37 17.10
C TYR A 398 -16.67 -9.95 17.59
N GLU A 399 -17.26 -9.87 18.78
CA GLU A 399 -17.16 -8.69 19.66
C GLU A 399 -16.33 -9.09 20.87
N GLN A 400 -15.03 -8.80 20.82
CA GLN A 400 -14.15 -8.60 21.98
C GLN A 400 -12.79 -8.13 21.45
N CYS A 401 -12.68 -6.81 21.26
CA CYS A 401 -11.38 -6.16 21.38
C CYS A 401 -11.04 -6.13 22.88
N ASP A 402 -10.41 -7.18 23.37
CA ASP A 402 -9.62 -7.04 24.59
C ASP A 402 -8.38 -6.20 24.27
N PRO A 403 -8.09 -5.15 25.06
CA PRO A 403 -6.85 -4.43 24.94
C PRO A 403 -5.75 -5.32 25.51
N LEU A 404 -4.90 -5.87 24.64
CA LEU A 404 -3.68 -6.50 25.12
C LEU A 404 -2.69 -5.41 25.60
N PRO A 405 -2.01 -5.66 26.73
CA PRO A 405 -1.20 -4.67 27.43
C PRO A 405 0.09 -4.39 26.65
N TRP A 406 0.80 -3.37 27.13
CA TRP A 406 2.08 -2.77 26.69
C TRP A 406 2.03 -1.81 25.48
#